data_AF-A0A956FTK2-F1
#
_entry.id   AF-A0A956FTK2-F1
#
_cell.length_a   1.000
_cell.length_b   1.000
_cell.length_c   1.000
_cell.angle_alpha   90.00
_cell.angle_beta   90.00
_cell.angle_gamma   90.00
#
_symmetry.space_group_name_H-M   'P 1'
#
loop_
_entity.id
_entity.type
_entity.pdbx_description
1 polymer ?
#
loop_
_entity_poly.entity_id
_entity_poly.type
_entity_poly.pdbx_seq_one_letter_code
_entity_poly.pdbx_strand_id
1 'polypeptide(L)'
;MISEAGVRRGRDRLAAALGVEPPAPDSMLGTLAALPLPPSGSPPPTSPLYVSPLQDALFERHRIEVPIVPWPRHPDRLVRISAFLYNDDADYERLAAALTALLAEERRS
;
A
#
# COMPACT_ATOMS: atom_id res chain seq x y z
N MET A 1 -22.21 4.88 2.48
CA MET A 1 -21.57 6.20 2.59
C MET A 1 -20.06 5.97 2.59
N ILE A 2 -19.34 6.48 1.60
CA ILE A 2 -17.86 6.42 1.56
C ILE A 2 -17.37 7.29 2.73
N SER A 3 -16.58 6.74 3.66
CA SER A 3 -16.21 7.44 4.91
C SER A 3 -14.73 7.82 4.94
N GLU A 4 -14.44 9.10 5.17
CA GLU A 4 -13.08 9.60 5.46
C GLU A 4 -12.48 8.92 6.70
N ALA A 5 -13.34 8.52 7.64
CA ALA A 5 -12.93 7.76 8.83
C ALA A 5 -12.29 6.41 8.48
N GLY A 6 -12.76 5.72 7.43
CA GLY A 6 -12.20 4.45 6.99
C GLY A 6 -10.77 4.59 6.46
N VAL A 7 -10.50 5.63 5.68
CA VAL A 7 -9.17 5.78 5.06
C VAL A 7 -8.12 6.16 6.08
N ARG A 8 -8.50 6.96 7.09
CA ARG A 8 -7.62 7.32 8.21
C ARG A 8 -7.22 6.09 9.00
N ARG A 9 -8.20 5.25 9.38
CA ARG A 9 -7.93 3.98 10.08
C ARG A 9 -7.05 3.04 9.27
N GLY A 10 -7.29 2.93 7.95
CA GLY A 10 -6.45 2.13 7.07
C GLY A 10 -5.02 2.68 6.97
N ARG A 11 -4.88 4.00 6.83
CA ARG A 11 -3.59 4.71 6.80
C ARG A 11 -2.82 4.50 8.08
N ASP A 12 -3.45 4.66 9.24
CA ASP A 12 -2.80 4.50 10.55
C ASP A 12 -2.28 3.08 10.76
N ARG A 13 -3.09 2.08 10.42
CA ARG A 13 -2.70 0.66 10.51
C ARG A 13 -1.51 0.33 9.61
N LEU A 14 -1.55 0.79 8.35
CA LEU A 14 -0.45 0.56 7.42
C LEU A 14 0.81 1.32 7.83
N ALA A 15 0.66 2.57 8.28
CA ALA A 15 1.78 3.38 8.75
C ALA A 15 2.52 2.67 9.91
N ALA A 16 1.75 2.19 10.90
CA ALA A 16 2.29 1.42 12.01
C ALA A 16 2.99 0.13 11.56
N ALA A 17 2.39 -0.64 10.63
CA ALA A 17 2.96 -1.90 10.14
C ALA A 17 4.22 -1.72 9.28
N LEU A 18 4.29 -0.60 8.55
CA LEU A 18 5.44 -0.24 7.70
C LEU A 18 6.53 0.51 8.47
N GLY A 19 6.24 0.95 9.70
CA GLY A 19 7.17 1.75 10.51
C GLY A 19 7.43 3.14 9.91
N VAL A 20 6.42 3.75 9.30
CA VAL A 20 6.50 5.07 8.67
C VAL A 20 5.55 6.04 9.35
N GLU A 21 5.93 7.31 9.39
CA GLU A 21 5.02 8.36 9.84
C GLU A 21 3.90 8.58 8.81
N PRO A 22 2.70 8.97 9.24
CA PRO A 22 1.63 9.39 8.35
C PRO A 22 2.10 10.50 7.38
N PRO A 23 2.08 10.25 6.05
CA PRO A 23 2.72 11.16 5.09
C PRO A 23 1.94 12.45 4.83
N ALA A 24 0.68 12.52 5.29
CA ALA A 24 -0.16 13.70 5.22
C ALA A 24 -1.02 13.82 6.49
N PRO A 25 -1.34 15.05 6.93
CA PRO A 25 -2.27 15.25 8.03
C PRO A 25 -3.68 14.80 7.65
N ASP A 26 -4.47 14.46 8.67
CA ASP A 26 -5.86 14.04 8.57
C ASP A 26 -6.75 14.95 7.72
N SER A 27 -6.53 16.26 7.80
CA SER A 27 -7.26 17.29 7.04
C SER A 27 -7.00 17.24 5.52
N MET A 28 -5.94 16.54 5.09
CA MET A 28 -5.59 16.36 3.67
C MET A 28 -6.01 14.98 3.14
N LEU A 29 -6.64 14.14 3.98
CA LEU A 29 -7.17 12.85 3.55
C LEU A 29 -8.65 12.97 3.18
N GLY A 30 -8.95 12.67 1.91
CA GLY A 30 -10.32 12.44 1.45
C GLY A 30 -10.68 10.96 1.56
N THR A 31 -10.77 10.28 0.42
CA THR A 31 -11.12 8.85 0.33
C THR A 31 -9.93 7.96 -0.01
N LEU A 32 -8.74 8.55 -0.15
CA LEU A 32 -7.50 7.92 -0.57
C LEU A 32 -6.38 8.27 0.41
N ALA A 33 -5.50 7.31 0.65
CA ALA A 33 -4.20 7.54 1.29
C ALA A 33 -3.11 6.85 0.48
N ALA A 34 -1.93 7.44 0.46
CA ALA A 34 -0.73 6.86 -0.12
C ALA A 34 0.33 6.77 0.96
N LEU A 35 1.02 5.63 1.06
CA LEU A 35 2.09 5.42 2.04
C LEU A 35 3.37 4.98 1.34
N PRO A 36 4.54 5.48 1.77
CA PRO A 36 5.81 5.05 1.21
C PRO A 36 6.11 3.60 1.55
N LEU A 37 6.70 2.90 0.60
CA LEU A 37 7.30 1.59 0.79
C LEU A 37 8.81 1.70 0.62
N PRO A 38 9.58 0.73 1.13
CA PRO A 38 11.01 0.62 0.81
C PRO A 38 11.23 0.64 -0.72
N PRO A 39 12.35 1.19 -1.22
CA PRO A 39 12.65 1.19 -2.66
C PRO A 39 12.60 -0.21 -3.27
N SER A 40 12.16 -0.30 -4.52
CA SER A 40 12.09 -1.56 -5.26
C SER A 40 13.48 -2.13 -5.54
N GLY A 41 13.68 -3.41 -5.20
CA GLY A 41 14.83 -4.20 -5.70
C GLY A 41 14.65 -4.67 -7.15
N SER A 42 13.42 -4.66 -7.65
CA SER A 42 13.07 -5.08 -9.02
C SER A 42 13.22 -3.94 -10.04
N PRO A 43 13.47 -4.24 -11.33
CA PRO A 43 13.48 -3.26 -12.42
C PRO A 43 12.19 -2.42 -12.47
N PRO A 44 12.22 -1.21 -13.07
CA PRO A 44 11.04 -0.38 -13.20
C PRO A 44 9.93 -1.11 -13.98
N PRO A 45 8.65 -0.91 -13.61
CA PRO A 45 7.54 -1.52 -14.33
C PRO A 45 7.54 -1.03 -15.79
N THR A 46 7.42 -1.96 -16.73
CA THR A 46 7.39 -1.69 -18.17
C THR A 46 5.98 -1.44 -18.70
N SER A 47 4.96 -1.80 -17.91
CA SER A 47 3.55 -1.59 -18.23
C SER A 47 3.09 -0.19 -17.77
N PRO A 48 2.24 0.50 -18.55
CA PRO A 48 1.60 1.74 -18.12
C PRO A 48 0.67 1.55 -16.89
N LEU A 49 0.33 0.31 -16.56
CA LEU A 49 -0.43 -0.03 -15.34
C LEU A 49 0.45 -0.16 -14.10
N TYR A 50 1.77 0.07 -14.22
CA TYR A 50 2.74 0.02 -13.12
C TYR A 50 2.78 -1.31 -12.36
N VAL A 51 2.42 -2.41 -13.02
CA VAL A 51 2.42 -3.75 -12.42
C VAL A 51 3.81 -4.05 -11.88
N SER A 52 3.90 -4.26 -10.56
CA SER A 52 5.14 -4.57 -9.86
C SER A 52 5.08 -5.98 -9.28
N PRO A 53 6.22 -6.67 -9.11
CA PRO A 53 6.23 -8.00 -8.49
C PRO A 53 5.55 -8.07 -7.12
N LEU A 54 5.64 -6.99 -6.34
CA LEU A 54 4.94 -6.88 -5.05
C LEU A 54 3.41 -6.84 -5.24
N GLN A 55 2.92 -6.11 -6.24
CA GLN A 55 1.49 -6.05 -6.55
C GLN A 55 0.96 -7.42 -7.02
N ASP A 56 1.72 -8.11 -7.86
CA ASP A 56 1.36 -9.48 -8.31
C ASP A 56 1.32 -10.44 -7.13
N ALA A 57 2.33 -10.42 -6.26
CA ALA A 57 2.38 -11.28 -5.07
C ALA A 57 1.21 -11.02 -4.10
N LEU A 58 0.81 -9.76 -3.90
CA LEU A 58 -0.37 -9.41 -3.11
C LEU A 58 -1.65 -10.02 -3.71
N PHE A 59 -1.81 -9.95 -5.03
CA PHE A 59 -2.99 -10.50 -5.69
C PHE A 59 -3.00 -12.03 -5.71
N GLU A 60 -1.90 -12.66 -6.10
CA GLU A 60 -1.81 -14.10 -6.29
C GLU A 60 -1.86 -14.85 -4.95
N ARG A 61 -1.11 -14.39 -3.94
CA ARG A 61 -0.96 -15.10 -2.67
C ARG A 61 -1.99 -14.69 -1.63
N HIS A 62 -2.43 -13.43 -1.65
CA HIS A 62 -3.30 -12.87 -0.61
C HIS A 62 -4.67 -12.45 -1.14
N ARG A 63 -4.91 -12.48 -2.46
CA ARG A 63 -6.14 -11.98 -3.11
C ARG A 63 -6.40 -10.51 -2.78
N ILE A 64 -5.33 -9.71 -2.69
CA ILE A 64 -5.40 -8.28 -2.38
C ILE A 64 -4.98 -7.48 -3.61
N GLU A 65 -5.85 -6.60 -4.08
CA GLU A 65 -5.58 -5.74 -5.23
C GLU A 65 -5.45 -4.29 -4.77
N VAL A 66 -4.21 -3.80 -4.73
CA VAL A 66 -3.88 -2.41 -4.40
C VAL A 66 -2.79 -1.88 -5.33
N PRO A 67 -2.87 -0.61 -5.78
CA PRO A 67 -1.82 -0.03 -6.62
C PRO A 67 -0.50 0.12 -5.86
N ILE A 68 0.59 -0.40 -6.44
CA ILE A 68 1.97 -0.10 -6.05
C ILE A 68 2.59 0.76 -7.15
N VAL A 69 2.81 2.04 -6.87
CA VAL A 69 3.16 3.03 -7.91
C VAL A 69 4.57 3.60 -7.71
N PRO A 70 5.40 3.70 -8.76
CA PRO A 70 6.66 4.43 -8.67
C PRO A 70 6.41 5.91 -8.40
N TRP A 71 6.98 6.45 -7.31
CA TRP A 71 6.85 7.86 -6.97
C TRP A 71 7.94 8.31 -5.97
N PRO A 72 8.58 9.48 -6.18
CA PRO A 72 8.42 10.38 -7.33
C PRO A 72 9.03 9.79 -8.63
N ARG A 73 9.91 8.79 -8.51
CA ARG A 73 10.47 8.01 -9.61
C ARG A 73 10.99 6.68 -9.07
N HIS A 74 11.15 5.67 -9.93
CA HIS A 74 11.82 4.42 -9.55
C HIS A 74 13.25 4.70 -9.03
N PRO A 75 13.74 3.98 -8.00
CA PRO A 75 13.14 2.82 -7.32
C PRO A 75 12.12 3.14 -6.22
N ASP A 76 11.88 4.42 -5.92
CA ASP A 76 10.91 4.81 -4.90
C ASP A 76 9.49 4.45 -5.32
N ARG A 77 8.68 3.99 -4.36
CA ARG A 77 7.32 3.51 -4.62
C ARG A 77 6.39 3.74 -3.43
N LEU A 78 5.11 3.86 -3.71
CA LEU A 78 4.04 4.02 -2.73
C LEU A 78 3.01 2.90 -2.88
N VAL A 79 2.39 2.49 -1.78
CA VAL A 79 1.09 1.79 -1.82
C VAL A 79 -0.03 2.82 -1.73
N ARG A 80 -1.09 2.64 -2.53
CA ARG A 80 -2.30 3.47 -2.44
C ARG A 80 -3.48 2.65 -1.95
N ILE A 81 -4.19 3.17 -0.98
CA ILE A 81 -5.43 2.58 -0.47
C ILE A 81 -6.61 3.54 -0.61
N SER A 82 -7.78 2.96 -0.75
CA SER A 82 -9.07 3.66 -0.79
C SER A 82 -9.94 3.20 0.38
N ALA A 83 -10.78 4.09 0.90
CA ALA A 83 -11.88 3.69 1.78
C ALA A 83 -13.15 3.50 0.97
N PHE A 84 -13.24 2.39 0.24
CA PHE A 84 -14.46 2.05 -0.47
C PHE A 84 -15.47 1.39 0.47
N LEU A 85 -16.76 1.42 0.13
CA LEU A 85 -17.88 0.94 0.96
C LEU A 85 -17.72 -0.49 1.49
N TYR A 86 -16.93 -1.32 0.80
CA TYR A 86 -16.72 -2.73 1.12
C TYR A 86 -15.47 -3.01 1.96
N ASN A 87 -14.62 -2.02 2.19
CA ASN A 87 -13.42 -2.23 2.99
C ASN A 87 -13.77 -2.14 4.47
N ASP A 88 -13.39 -3.17 5.23
CA ASP A 88 -13.45 -3.11 6.69
C ASP A 88 -12.05 -3.04 7.32
N ASP A 89 -12.02 -2.99 8.65
CA ASP A 89 -10.78 -2.90 9.40
C ASP A 89 -9.90 -4.16 9.23
N ALA A 90 -10.50 -5.34 9.02
CA ALA A 90 -9.80 -6.59 8.81
C ALA A 90 -9.12 -6.64 7.42
N ASP A 91 -9.69 -5.98 6.41
CA ASP A 91 -9.03 -5.83 5.10
C ASP A 91 -7.70 -5.06 5.22
N TYR A 92 -7.68 -3.98 6.01
CA TYR A 92 -6.44 -3.22 6.23
C TYR A 92 -5.42 -4.01 7.05
N GLU A 93 -5.86 -4.80 8.03
CA GLU A 93 -4.99 -5.70 8.80
C GLU A 93 -4.38 -6.80 7.92
N ARG A 94 -5.18 -7.40 7.02
CA ARG A 94 -4.70 -8.38 6.04
C ARG A 94 -3.69 -7.78 5.08
N LEU A 95 -3.95 -6.56 4.57
CA LEU A 95 -3.01 -5.84 3.71
C LEU A 95 -1.71 -5.52 4.44
N ALA A 96 -1.80 -5.02 5.68
CA ALA A 96 -0.63 -4.73 6.51
C ALA A 96 0.24 -5.97 6.72
N ALA A 97 -0.37 -7.09 7.13
CA ALA A 97 0.34 -8.35 7.35
C ALA A 97 1.00 -8.87 6.05
N ALA A 98 0.28 -8.84 4.93
CA ALA A 98 0.79 -9.29 3.64
C ALA A 98 1.98 -8.43 3.16
N LEU A 99 1.86 -7.09 3.25
CA LEU A 99 2.95 -6.18 2.91
C LEU A 99 4.20 -6.43 3.75
N THR A 100 4.07 -6.53 5.08
CA THR A 100 5.21 -6.77 5.96
C THR A 100 5.90 -8.10 5.63
N ALA A 101 5.14 -9.16 5.36
CA ALA A 101 5.70 -10.47 5.00
C ALA A 101 6.46 -10.42 3.66
N LEU A 102 5.82 -9.88 2.62
CA LEU A 102 6.40 -9.80 1.27
C LEU A 102 7.64 -8.88 1.21
N LEU A 103 7.60 -7.72 1.88
CA LEU A 103 8.75 -6.82 1.95
C LEU A 103 9.94 -7.45 2.71
N ALA A 104 9.66 -8.27 3.72
CA ALA A 104 10.70 -9.02 4.41
C ALA A 104 11.32 -10.11 3.53
N GLU A 105 10.54 -10.73 2.63
CA GLU A 105 11.04 -11.67 1.62
C GLU A 105 11.89 -10.97 0.56
N GLU A 106 11.43 -9.83 0.01
CA GLU A 106 12.20 -9.02 -0.96
C GLU A 106 13.58 -8.65 -0.40
N ARG A 107 13.67 -8.30 0.89
CA ARG A 107 14.94 -7.95 1.56
C ARG A 107 15.92 -9.12 1.76
N ARG A 108 15.44 -10.37 1.66
CA ARG A 108 16.28 -11.57 1.83
C ARG A 108 16.78 -12.14 0.51
N SER A 109 16.25 -11.64 -0.62
CA SER A 109 16.61 -12.06 -1.98
C SER A 109 17.71 -11.17 -2.53
#